data_AF-A0A7S0GI61-F1
#
_entry.id   AF-A0A7S0GI61-F1
#
_cell.length_a   1.000
_cell.length_b   1.000
_cell.length_c   1.000
_cell.angle_alpha   90.00
_cell.angle_beta   90.00
_cell.angle_gamma   90.00
#
_symmetry.space_group_name_H-M   'P 1'
#
loop_
_entity.id
_entity.type
_entity.pdbx_description
1 polymer ?
#
loop_
_entity_poly.entity_id
_entity_poly.type
_entity_poly.pdbx_seq_one_letter_code
_entity_poly.pdbx_strand_id
1 'polypeptide(L)'
;ILSAWNEKLTSEGETTNWIRLNTKPCPTCHVNIEKNQGCNHMTCGKCGSHFCWMCLREWGAHGYNESCNAFDVEKAKKARGGAAQAQINLDRFMHHFDRFLAHKEGQEFAEKEYIRTLKETEEMDDKVERDDAYSKTNILTSVLKQLVACRKVLKYTYICGLYMEKRNLLFEDHQGTLERFTEKLSEQTEKPRDEFDSIEANQLASAVKAYVRNIEQLELDDKYVSL
;
A
#
# COMPACT_ATOMS: atom_id res chain seq x y z
N ILE A 1 20.57 5.16 -5.96
CA ILE A 1 19.67 4.78 -4.85
C ILE A 1 19.08 3.38 -5.04
N LEU A 2 18.45 3.08 -6.18
CA LEU A 2 17.81 1.77 -6.42
C LEU A 2 18.76 0.57 -6.36
N SER A 3 19.99 0.67 -6.88
CA SER A 3 20.97 -0.43 -6.78
C SER A 3 21.28 -0.81 -5.33
N ALA A 4 21.57 0.19 -4.49
CA ALA A 4 21.79 -0.02 -3.05
C ALA A 4 20.53 -0.52 -2.31
N TRP A 5 19.33 -0.13 -2.76
CA TRP A 5 18.08 -0.67 -2.22
C TRP A 5 17.89 -2.15 -2.55
N ASN A 6 18.18 -2.54 -3.79
CA ASN A 6 18.07 -3.93 -4.23
C ASN A 6 19.06 -4.83 -3.51
N GLU A 7 20.28 -4.35 -3.26
CA GLU A 7 21.25 -5.08 -2.43
C GLU A 7 20.71 -5.33 -1.01
N LYS A 8 20.07 -4.32 -0.40
CA LYS A 8 19.43 -4.46 0.92
C LYS A 8 18.27 -5.44 0.94
N LEU A 9 17.44 -5.45 -0.12
CA LEU A 9 16.35 -6.42 -0.26
C LEU A 9 16.87 -7.86 -0.23
N THR A 10 18.01 -8.12 -0.88
CA THR A 10 18.65 -9.44 -0.90
C THR A 10 19.31 -9.78 0.43
N SER A 11 19.85 -8.80 1.16
CA SER A 11 20.63 -9.05 2.39
C SER A 11 19.79 -9.35 3.64
N GLU A 12 18.56 -8.82 3.77
CA GLU A 12 17.74 -8.97 5.01
C GLU A 12 17.21 -10.40 5.25
N GLY A 13 17.40 -11.33 4.30
CA GLY A 13 16.98 -12.72 4.40
C GLY A 13 15.48 -12.90 4.17
N GLU A 14 15.11 -13.78 3.23
CA GLU A 14 13.72 -14.00 2.82
C GLU A 14 12.81 -14.43 3.97
N THR A 15 13.29 -15.30 4.87
CA THR A 15 12.51 -15.81 6.01
C THR A 15 12.16 -14.71 7.03
N THR A 16 13.11 -13.81 7.34
CA THR A 16 12.89 -12.71 8.29
C THR A 16 11.90 -11.69 7.73
N ASN A 17 12.03 -11.38 6.44
CA ASN A 17 11.09 -10.54 5.72
C ASN A 17 9.69 -11.16 5.70
N TRP A 18 9.59 -12.46 5.40
CA TRP A 18 8.32 -13.17 5.34
C TRP A 18 7.58 -13.13 6.68
N ILE A 19 8.24 -13.47 7.79
CA ILE A 19 7.63 -13.45 9.13
C ILE A 19 7.11 -12.05 9.47
N ARG A 20 7.91 -11.02 9.21
CA ARG A 20 7.57 -9.63 9.53
C ARG A 20 6.36 -9.10 8.75
N LEU A 21 6.22 -9.53 7.50
CA LEU A 21 5.16 -9.05 6.60
C LEU A 21 3.87 -9.85 6.74
N ASN A 22 3.97 -11.14 7.06
CA ASN A 22 2.85 -12.05 6.97
C ASN A 22 2.25 -12.44 8.31
N THR A 23 2.91 -12.20 9.44
CA THR A 23 2.36 -12.55 10.77
C THR A 23 2.46 -11.40 11.76
N LYS A 24 1.32 -10.95 12.30
CA LYS A 24 1.26 -9.92 13.37
C LYS A 24 0.16 -10.21 14.39
N PRO A 25 0.32 -9.84 15.66
CA PRO A 25 -0.75 -9.95 16.65
C PRO A 25 -1.81 -8.85 16.44
N CYS A 26 -3.07 -9.18 16.69
CA CYS A 26 -4.15 -8.21 16.76
C CYS A 26 -3.86 -7.14 17.84
N PRO A 27 -3.96 -5.83 17.54
CA PRO A 27 -3.69 -4.78 18.52
C PRO A 27 -4.67 -4.77 19.70
N THR A 28 -5.86 -5.35 19.54
CA THR A 28 -6.92 -5.37 20.56
C THR A 28 -6.91 -6.65 21.39
N CYS A 29 -6.88 -7.83 20.76
CA CYS A 29 -7.01 -9.12 21.47
C CYS A 29 -5.78 -10.03 21.39
N HIS A 30 -4.74 -9.58 20.69
CA HIS A 30 -3.40 -10.20 20.60
C HIS A 30 -3.37 -11.61 20.01
N VAL A 31 -4.47 -12.06 19.39
CA VAL A 31 -4.44 -13.27 18.55
C VAL A 31 -3.52 -13.04 17.36
N ASN A 32 -2.71 -14.04 17.01
CA ASN A 32 -1.88 -13.98 15.81
C ASN A 32 -2.76 -13.99 14.57
N ILE A 33 -2.48 -13.09 13.64
CA ILE A 33 -3.16 -12.96 12.35
C ILE A 33 -2.12 -13.18 11.27
N GLU A 34 -2.50 -13.96 10.26
CA GLU A 34 -1.74 -14.10 9.02
C GLU A 34 -2.35 -13.18 7.95
N LYS A 35 -1.51 -12.43 7.23
CA LYS A 35 -1.97 -11.60 6.11
C LYS A 35 -2.23 -12.49 4.89
N ASN A 36 -3.46 -12.48 4.39
CA ASN A 36 -3.89 -13.35 3.29
C ASN A 36 -4.35 -12.60 2.04
N GLN A 37 -4.31 -11.26 2.04
CA GLN A 37 -4.77 -10.41 0.94
C GLN A 37 -3.85 -9.21 0.73
N GLY A 38 -4.07 -8.44 -0.33
CA GLY A 38 -3.27 -7.27 -0.70
C GLY A 38 -3.49 -6.04 0.21
N CYS A 39 -4.74 -5.81 0.63
CA CYS A 39 -5.14 -4.64 1.40
C CYS A 39 -4.48 -4.59 2.80
N ASN A 40 -4.13 -3.39 3.26
CA ASN A 40 -3.63 -3.17 4.62
C ASN A 40 -4.73 -2.86 5.64
N HIS A 41 -5.99 -2.72 5.21
CA HIS A 41 -7.16 -2.68 6.10
C HIS A 41 -7.48 -4.11 6.54
N MET A 42 -7.28 -4.41 7.81
CA MET A 42 -7.45 -5.76 8.37
C MET A 42 -8.58 -5.78 9.39
N THR A 43 -9.40 -6.84 9.33
CA THR A 43 -10.44 -7.13 10.31
C THR A 43 -10.04 -8.34 11.13
N CYS A 44 -10.02 -8.22 12.46
CA CYS A 44 -9.69 -9.36 13.32
C CYS A 44 -10.85 -10.36 13.35
N GLY A 45 -10.63 -11.58 12.86
CA GLY A 45 -11.65 -12.64 12.88
C GLY A 45 -12.12 -13.07 14.29
N LYS A 46 -11.34 -12.80 15.34
CA LYS A 46 -11.69 -13.15 16.73
C LYS A 46 -12.52 -12.08 17.43
N CYS A 47 -12.15 -10.80 17.31
CA CYS A 47 -12.76 -9.70 18.08
C CYS A 47 -13.45 -8.64 17.21
N GLY A 48 -13.40 -8.76 15.88
CA GLY A 48 -14.06 -7.83 14.95
C GLY A 48 -13.38 -6.46 14.81
N SER A 49 -12.29 -6.18 15.53
CA SER A 49 -11.59 -4.90 15.44
C SER A 49 -11.00 -4.67 14.04
N HIS A 50 -11.17 -3.46 13.50
CA HIS A 50 -10.56 -3.01 12.25
C HIS A 50 -9.28 -2.21 12.50
N PHE A 51 -8.17 -2.56 11.84
CA PHE A 51 -6.88 -1.91 12.05
C PHE A 51 -6.02 -1.88 10.79
N CYS A 52 -5.02 -1.00 10.78
CA CYS A 52 -4.03 -0.93 9.71
C CYS A 52 -2.89 -1.92 9.95
N TRP A 53 -2.59 -2.80 9.00
CA TRP A 53 -1.52 -3.79 9.09
C TRP A 53 -0.11 -3.17 9.28
N MET A 54 0.09 -1.97 8.76
CA MET A 54 1.39 -1.29 8.81
C MET A 54 1.70 -0.69 10.17
N CYS A 55 0.72 -0.04 10.79
CA CYS A 55 0.93 0.68 12.06
C CYS A 55 0.22 0.06 13.26
N LEU A 56 -0.60 -0.98 13.06
CA LEU A 56 -1.40 -1.66 14.08
C LEU A 56 -2.33 -0.73 14.88
N ARG A 57 -2.68 0.43 14.31
CA ARG A 57 -3.66 1.36 14.88
C ARG A 57 -5.05 1.09 14.32
N GLU A 58 -6.05 1.51 15.09
CA GLU A 58 -7.46 1.43 14.71
C GLU A 58 -7.72 2.13 13.37
N TRP A 59 -8.50 1.47 12.50
CA TRP A 59 -8.76 1.96 11.15
C TRP A 59 -9.62 3.23 11.12
N GLY A 60 -10.59 3.36 12.04
CA GLY A 60 -11.49 4.52 12.10
C GLY A 60 -10.78 5.86 12.31
N ALA A 61 -9.66 5.87 13.04
CA ALA A 61 -8.83 7.06 13.26
C ALA A 61 -7.72 7.26 12.21
N HIS A 62 -7.53 6.29 11.31
CA HIS A 62 -6.42 6.24 10.37
C HIS A 62 -6.57 7.30 9.26
N GLY A 63 -5.64 8.24 9.19
CA GLY A 63 -5.58 9.24 8.12
C GLY A 63 -6.38 10.54 8.32
N TYR A 64 -7.06 10.74 9.46
CA TYR A 64 -7.64 12.04 9.85
C TYR A 64 -6.70 12.85 10.75
N ASN A 65 -6.30 12.26 11.88
CA ASN A 65 -5.42 12.91 12.86
C ASN A 65 -4.03 12.26 12.96
N GLU A 66 -3.85 11.10 12.32
CA GLU A 66 -2.64 10.30 12.44
C GLU A 66 -2.22 9.72 11.10
N SER A 67 -1.37 10.44 10.38
CA SER A 67 -0.64 9.89 9.24
C SER A 67 0.18 8.67 9.68
N CYS A 68 0.09 7.57 8.92
CA CYS A 68 0.94 6.40 9.10
C CYS A 68 2.13 6.40 8.14
N ASN A 69 2.12 7.21 7.09
CA ASN A 69 3.14 7.17 6.04
C ASN A 69 4.43 7.89 6.47
N ALA A 70 4.34 8.99 7.23
CA ALA A 70 5.50 9.75 7.68
C ALA A 70 6.21 9.08 8.89
N PHE A 71 7.54 9.10 8.91
CA PHE A 71 8.33 8.68 10.07
C PHE A 71 8.54 9.85 11.03
N ASP A 72 8.07 9.69 12.27
CA ASP A 72 8.22 10.71 13.32
C ASP A 72 9.47 10.45 14.16
N VAL A 73 10.52 11.22 13.87
CA VAL A 73 11.82 11.17 14.57
C VAL A 73 11.68 11.50 16.06
N GLU A 74 10.82 12.45 16.42
CA GLU A 74 10.67 12.89 17.81
C GLU A 74 9.89 11.85 18.61
N LYS A 75 8.87 11.23 18.02
CA LYS A 75 8.19 10.07 18.60
C LYS A 75 9.15 8.90 18.80
N ALA A 76 10.01 8.60 17.82
CA ALA A 76 11.00 7.53 17.93
C ALA A 76 12.03 7.80 19.05
N LYS A 77 12.56 9.03 19.14
CA LYS A 77 13.48 9.44 20.23
C LYS A 77 12.85 9.29 21.61
N LYS A 78 11.59 9.74 21.76
CA LYS A 78 10.84 9.64 23.02
C LYS A 78 10.58 8.18 23.42
N ALA A 79 10.10 7.36 22.49
CA ALA A 79 9.80 5.95 22.73
C ALA A 79 11.03 5.15 23.21
N ARG A 80 12.23 5.57 22.82
CA ARG A 80 13.49 4.92 23.18
C ARG A 80 14.25 5.59 24.34
N GLY A 81 13.67 6.61 24.98
CA GLY A 81 14.31 7.27 26.12
C GLY A 81 15.62 8.00 25.78
N GLY A 82 15.74 8.61 24.59
CA GLY A 82 16.97 9.30 24.18
C GLY A 82 17.99 8.40 23.46
N ALA A 83 17.51 7.47 22.63
CA ALA A 83 18.36 6.56 21.85
C ALA A 83 19.43 7.27 21.01
N ALA A 84 20.54 6.56 20.81
CA ALA A 84 21.60 6.96 19.89
C ALA A 84 21.08 7.14 18.46
N GLN A 85 21.67 8.07 17.71
CA GLN A 85 21.29 8.40 16.33
C GLN A 85 21.26 7.17 15.40
N ALA A 86 22.15 6.20 15.62
CA ALA A 86 22.19 4.96 14.84
C ALA A 86 20.90 4.14 14.97
N GLN A 87 20.31 4.06 16.17
CA GLN A 87 19.06 3.35 16.40
C GLN A 87 17.88 4.04 15.72
N ILE A 88 17.84 5.38 15.78
CA ILE A 88 16.81 6.17 15.09
C ILE A 88 16.91 6.01 13.57
N ASN A 89 18.14 5.97 13.04
CA ASN A 89 18.38 5.71 11.62
C ASN A 89 17.91 4.32 11.21
N LEU A 90 18.13 3.30 12.06
CA LEU A 90 17.62 1.95 11.83
C LEU A 90 16.09 1.91 11.87
N ASP A 91 15.46 2.51 12.90
CA ASP A 91 14.00 2.59 13.00
C ASP A 91 13.40 3.32 11.78
N ARG A 92 14.05 4.40 11.30
CA ARG A 92 13.66 5.09 10.06
C ARG A 92 13.80 4.19 8.84
N PHE A 93 14.90 3.45 8.72
CA PHE A 93 15.08 2.50 7.61
C PHE A 93 13.99 1.44 7.62
N MET A 94 13.73 0.80 8.76
CA MET A 94 12.71 -0.24 8.90
C MET A 94 11.33 0.29 8.55
N HIS A 95 10.97 1.50 8.99
CA HIS A 95 9.69 2.13 8.64
C HIS A 95 9.44 2.22 7.13
N HIS A 96 10.44 2.66 6.37
CA HIS A 96 10.32 2.80 4.92
C HIS A 96 10.43 1.44 4.22
N PHE A 97 11.26 0.54 4.72
CA PHE A 97 11.47 -0.80 4.20
C PHE A 97 10.22 -1.67 4.34
N ASP A 98 9.56 -1.67 5.51
CA ASP A 98 8.28 -2.33 5.75
C ASP A 98 7.21 -1.88 4.73
N ARG A 99 7.10 -0.57 4.51
CA ARG A 99 6.08 -0.01 3.61
C ARG A 99 6.36 -0.29 2.15
N PHE A 100 7.62 -0.24 1.74
CA PHE A 100 8.01 -0.69 0.40
C PHE A 100 7.59 -2.15 0.18
N LEU A 101 7.91 -3.04 1.11
CA LEU A 101 7.59 -4.47 0.97
C LEU A 101 6.09 -4.72 0.98
N ALA A 102 5.33 -4.06 1.86
CA ALA A 102 3.88 -4.18 1.88
C ALA A 102 3.22 -3.72 0.58
N HIS A 103 3.71 -2.63 -0.02
CA HIS A 103 3.23 -2.17 -1.33
C HIS A 103 3.71 -3.07 -2.48
N LYS A 104 4.89 -3.68 -2.38
CA LYS A 104 5.36 -4.70 -3.34
C LYS A 104 4.48 -5.95 -3.31
N GLU A 105 4.17 -6.50 -2.13
CA GLU A 105 3.29 -7.66 -1.99
C GLU A 105 1.86 -7.34 -2.44
N GLY A 106 1.33 -6.17 -2.06
CA GLY A 106 0.02 -5.70 -2.51
C GLY A 106 -0.04 -5.50 -4.04
N GLN A 107 1.07 -5.06 -4.66
CA GLN A 107 1.18 -5.00 -6.12
C GLN A 107 1.11 -6.40 -6.75
N GLU A 108 1.91 -7.34 -6.26
CA GLU A 108 1.98 -8.72 -6.78
C GLU A 108 0.63 -9.44 -6.63
N PHE A 109 -0.09 -9.19 -5.53
CA PHE A 109 -1.44 -9.67 -5.34
C PHE A 109 -2.40 -9.09 -6.39
N ALA A 110 -2.47 -7.76 -6.50
CA ALA A 110 -3.34 -7.10 -7.47
C ALA A 110 -3.00 -7.46 -8.93
N GLU A 111 -1.74 -7.75 -9.24
CA GLU A 111 -1.30 -8.18 -10.57
C GLU A 111 -1.80 -9.58 -10.92
N LYS A 112 -1.79 -10.52 -9.97
CA LYS A 112 -2.40 -11.85 -10.17
C LYS A 112 -3.90 -11.74 -10.43
N GLU A 113 -4.59 -10.91 -9.65
CA GLU A 113 -6.02 -10.64 -9.81
C GLU A 113 -6.32 -9.98 -11.16
N TYR A 114 -5.50 -8.98 -11.56
CA TYR A 114 -5.61 -8.33 -12.86
C TYR A 114 -5.51 -9.34 -14.01
N ILE A 115 -4.48 -10.20 -14.00
CA ILE A 115 -4.29 -11.22 -15.03
C ILE A 115 -5.48 -12.19 -15.08
N ARG A 116 -6.03 -12.58 -13.93
CA ARG A 116 -7.21 -13.44 -13.87
C ARG A 116 -8.43 -12.77 -14.52
N THR A 117 -8.74 -11.55 -14.13
CA THR A 117 -9.90 -10.80 -14.67
C THR A 117 -9.76 -10.44 -16.14
N LEU A 118 -8.53 -10.21 -16.61
CA LEU A 118 -8.25 -9.93 -18.02
C LEU A 118 -8.63 -11.14 -18.88
N LYS A 119 -8.20 -12.34 -18.48
CA LYS A 119 -8.56 -13.59 -19.16
C LYS A 119 -10.07 -13.83 -19.14
N GLU A 120 -10.72 -13.64 -17.99
CA GLU A 120 -12.17 -13.73 -17.87
C GLU A 120 -12.87 -12.77 -18.86
N THR A 121 -12.38 -11.54 -18.99
CA THR A 121 -12.94 -10.54 -19.92
C THR A 121 -12.74 -10.96 -21.38
N GLU A 122 -11.55 -11.45 -21.75
CA GLU A 122 -11.25 -11.93 -23.10
C GLU A 122 -12.13 -13.13 -23.49
N GLU A 123 -12.35 -14.09 -22.58
CA GLU A 123 -13.24 -15.24 -22.80
C GLU A 123 -14.72 -14.86 -22.91
N MET A 124 -15.13 -13.75 -22.28
CA MET A 124 -16.50 -13.24 -22.36
C MET A 124 -16.76 -12.43 -23.63
N ASP A 125 -15.73 -11.84 -24.25
CA ASP A 125 -15.84 -10.99 -25.45
C ASP A 125 -16.31 -11.79 -26.69
N ASP A 126 -16.13 -13.11 -26.68
CA ASP A 126 -16.67 -14.03 -27.69
C ASP A 126 -18.20 -14.20 -27.62
N LYS A 127 -18.86 -13.71 -26.57
CA LYS A 127 -20.32 -13.78 -26.38
C LYS A 127 -20.96 -12.45 -26.78
N VAL A 128 -21.91 -12.51 -27.74
CA VAL A 128 -22.50 -11.33 -28.42
C VAL A 128 -23.27 -10.37 -27.49
N GLU A 129 -23.69 -10.80 -26.30
CA GLU A 129 -24.44 -9.96 -25.36
C GLU A 129 -23.55 -9.42 -24.23
N ARG A 130 -23.38 -8.10 -24.19
CA ARG A 130 -22.76 -7.38 -23.07
C ARG A 130 -23.80 -7.14 -21.97
N ASP A 131 -23.82 -8.02 -20.99
CA ASP A 131 -24.66 -7.90 -19.81
C ASP A 131 -23.99 -7.09 -18.67
N ASP A 132 -24.68 -6.97 -17.53
CA ASP A 132 -24.16 -6.30 -16.33
C ASP A 132 -22.88 -6.98 -15.80
N ALA A 133 -22.78 -8.30 -15.91
CA ALA A 133 -21.63 -9.06 -15.45
C ALA A 133 -20.37 -8.74 -16.27
N TYR A 134 -20.49 -8.70 -17.61
CA TYR A 134 -19.40 -8.26 -18.49
C TYR A 134 -18.92 -6.86 -18.12
N SER A 135 -19.87 -5.94 -17.93
CA SER A 135 -19.57 -4.54 -17.62
C SER A 135 -18.82 -4.40 -16.28
N LYS A 136 -19.25 -5.13 -15.24
CA LYS A 136 -18.58 -5.18 -13.95
C LYS A 136 -17.18 -5.80 -14.03
N THR A 137 -17.00 -6.89 -14.77
CA THR A 137 -15.68 -7.52 -14.94
C THR A 137 -14.71 -6.60 -15.67
N ASN A 138 -15.14 -5.95 -16.75
CA ASN A 138 -14.29 -4.99 -17.48
C ASN A 138 -13.89 -3.79 -16.60
N ILE A 139 -14.82 -3.26 -15.81
CA ILE A 139 -14.50 -2.22 -14.81
C ILE A 139 -13.48 -2.75 -13.81
N LEU A 140 -13.69 -3.95 -13.25
CA LEU A 140 -12.75 -4.56 -12.30
C LEU A 140 -11.35 -4.69 -12.90
N THR A 141 -11.22 -5.17 -14.13
CA THR A 141 -9.94 -5.28 -14.85
C THR A 141 -9.26 -3.92 -15.01
N SER A 142 -10.02 -2.88 -15.39
CA SER A 142 -9.51 -1.51 -15.53
C SER A 142 -9.01 -0.94 -14.21
N VAL A 143 -9.76 -1.11 -13.12
CA VAL A 143 -9.37 -0.57 -11.81
C VAL A 143 -8.19 -1.35 -11.19
N LEU A 144 -8.12 -2.67 -11.39
CA LEU A 144 -6.97 -3.49 -10.96
C LEU A 144 -5.68 -3.05 -11.65
N LYS A 145 -5.73 -2.74 -12.96
CA LYS A 145 -4.60 -2.17 -13.68
C LYS A 145 -4.11 -0.85 -13.04
N GLN A 146 -5.04 0.02 -12.66
CA GLN A 146 -4.72 1.28 -12.00
C GLN A 146 -4.16 1.06 -10.58
N LEU A 147 -4.68 0.07 -9.84
CA LEU A 147 -4.19 -0.32 -8.53
C LEU A 147 -2.74 -0.84 -8.59
N VAL A 148 -2.43 -1.70 -9.56
CA VAL A 148 -1.06 -2.21 -9.80
C VAL A 148 -0.10 -1.05 -10.07
N ALA A 149 -0.46 -0.14 -10.98
CA ALA A 149 0.35 1.04 -11.30
C ALA A 149 0.56 1.93 -10.06
N CYS A 150 -0.48 2.12 -9.26
CA CYS A 150 -0.41 2.92 -8.04
C CYS A 150 0.49 2.30 -6.97
N ARG A 151 0.36 0.99 -6.70
CA ARG A 151 1.22 0.28 -5.75
C ARG A 151 2.69 0.34 -6.17
N LYS A 152 2.97 0.30 -7.48
CA LYS A 152 4.31 0.53 -8.03
C LYS A 152 4.82 1.93 -7.70
N VAL A 153 4.03 2.98 -7.90
CA VAL A 153 4.44 4.35 -7.52
C VAL A 153 4.67 4.43 -6.01
N LEU A 154 3.69 4.00 -5.21
CA LEU A 154 3.74 4.07 -3.74
C LEU A 154 4.96 3.39 -3.14
N LYS A 155 5.32 2.16 -3.57
CA LYS A 155 6.52 1.51 -3.00
C LYS A 155 7.76 2.36 -3.23
N TYR A 156 7.92 2.97 -4.40
CA TYR A 156 9.07 3.82 -4.69
C TYR A 156 9.02 5.17 -3.97
N THR A 157 7.83 5.71 -3.67
CA THR A 157 7.74 6.92 -2.80
C THR A 157 8.36 6.70 -1.42
N TYR A 158 8.32 5.48 -0.87
CA TYR A 158 8.99 5.19 0.41
C TYR A 158 10.51 5.17 0.30
N ILE A 159 11.05 4.82 -0.86
CA ILE A 159 12.48 4.96 -1.13
C ILE A 159 12.83 6.45 -1.21
N CYS A 160 12.04 7.27 -1.92
CA CYS A 160 12.22 8.72 -1.94
C CYS A 160 12.23 9.30 -0.51
N GLY A 161 11.20 9.02 0.28
CA GLY A 161 11.06 9.55 1.64
C GLY A 161 12.20 9.19 2.59
N LEU A 162 12.80 7.99 2.42
CA LEU A 162 13.96 7.58 3.20
C LEU A 162 15.21 8.41 2.87
N TYR A 163 15.46 8.62 1.58
CA TYR A 163 16.68 9.30 1.10
C TYR A 163 16.52 10.81 0.96
N MET A 164 15.31 11.35 1.18
CA MET A 164 15.03 12.77 1.17
C MET A 164 15.80 13.48 2.29
N GLU A 165 16.59 14.48 1.91
CA GLU A 165 17.44 15.26 2.84
C GLU A 165 16.63 16.26 3.67
N LYS A 166 15.65 16.91 3.03
CA LYS A 166 14.76 17.89 3.67
C LYS A 166 13.33 17.38 3.64
N ARG A 167 12.70 17.33 4.81
CA ARG A 167 11.29 16.91 4.94
C ARG A 167 10.40 17.78 4.04
N ASN A 168 9.60 17.14 3.20
CA ASN A 168 8.63 17.79 2.33
C ASN A 168 7.21 17.39 2.77
N LEU A 169 6.51 18.32 3.43
CA LEU A 169 5.16 18.06 3.96
C LEU A 169 4.12 17.85 2.87
N LEU A 170 4.28 18.52 1.71
CA LEU A 170 3.38 18.35 0.57
C LEU A 170 3.51 16.94 -0.01
N PHE A 171 4.75 16.45 -0.15
CA PHE A 171 5.02 15.07 -0.54
C PHE A 171 4.40 14.07 0.44
N GLU A 172 4.59 14.27 1.75
CA GLU A 172 4.03 13.37 2.78
C GLU A 172 2.50 13.37 2.77
N ASP A 173 1.86 14.53 2.57
CA ASP A 173 0.41 14.65 2.46
C ASP A 173 -0.14 13.94 1.21
N HIS A 174 0.51 14.16 0.07
CA HIS A 174 0.13 13.50 -1.19
C HIS A 174 0.35 12.00 -1.13
N GLN A 175 1.47 11.53 -0.58
CA GLN A 175 1.74 10.12 -0.35
C GLN A 175 0.69 9.48 0.56
N GLY A 176 0.38 10.12 1.69
CA GLY A 176 -0.60 9.61 2.66
C GLY A 176 -2.02 9.57 2.08
N THR A 177 -2.40 10.58 1.29
CA THR A 177 -3.69 10.59 0.60
C THR A 177 -3.76 9.55 -0.51
N LEU A 178 -2.70 9.40 -1.30
CA LEU A 178 -2.61 8.35 -2.31
C LEU A 178 -2.78 6.98 -1.66
N GLU A 179 -2.02 6.69 -0.60
CA GLU A 179 -2.09 5.43 0.14
C GLU A 179 -3.51 5.14 0.63
N ARG A 180 -4.20 6.13 1.21
CA ARG A 180 -5.59 5.96 1.66
C ARG A 180 -6.53 5.58 0.53
N PHE A 181 -6.46 6.24 -0.62
CA PHE A 181 -7.29 5.87 -1.77
C PHE A 181 -6.91 4.52 -2.35
N THR A 182 -5.61 4.17 -2.36
CA THR A 182 -5.14 2.85 -2.77
C THR A 182 -5.66 1.73 -1.89
N GLU A 183 -5.65 1.88 -0.57
CA GLU A 183 -6.18 0.84 0.33
C GLU A 183 -7.68 0.66 0.16
N LYS A 184 -8.45 1.76 0.03
CA LYS A 184 -9.89 1.68 -0.28
C LYS A 184 -10.16 1.00 -1.62
N LEU A 185 -9.33 1.28 -2.63
CA LEU A 185 -9.46 0.64 -3.93
C LEU A 185 -9.13 -0.85 -3.84
N SER A 186 -8.04 -1.22 -3.13
CA SER A 186 -7.66 -2.61 -2.86
C SER A 186 -8.80 -3.38 -2.20
N GLU A 187 -9.40 -2.79 -1.15
CA GLU A 187 -10.55 -3.36 -0.45
C GLU A 187 -11.74 -3.61 -1.40
N GLN A 188 -12.10 -2.64 -2.25
CA GLN A 188 -13.17 -2.85 -3.23
C GLN A 188 -12.85 -3.96 -4.23
N THR A 189 -11.61 -4.04 -4.73
CA THR A 189 -11.21 -5.05 -5.71
C THR A 189 -11.10 -6.47 -5.13
N GLU A 190 -10.96 -6.58 -3.81
CA GLU A 190 -10.83 -7.85 -3.08
C GLU A 190 -12.19 -8.40 -2.60
N LYS A 191 -13.28 -7.64 -2.77
CA LYS A 191 -14.64 -8.10 -2.44
C LYS A 191 -15.14 -9.22 -3.36
N PRO A 192 -16.09 -10.05 -2.87
CA PRO A 192 -16.90 -10.90 -3.73
C PRO A 192 -17.56 -10.10 -4.88
N ARG A 193 -17.78 -10.74 -6.03
CA ARG A 193 -18.25 -10.06 -7.26
C ARG A 193 -19.65 -9.46 -7.12
N ASP A 194 -20.49 -10.04 -6.28
CA ASP A 194 -21.82 -9.56 -5.92
C ASP A 194 -21.78 -8.33 -4.98
N GLU A 195 -20.70 -8.15 -4.22
CA GLU A 195 -20.47 -7.01 -3.33
C GLU A 195 -19.60 -5.91 -3.97
N PHE A 196 -19.06 -6.14 -5.17
CA PHE A 196 -18.21 -5.19 -5.88
C PHE A 196 -19.01 -3.96 -6.35
N ASP A 197 -18.71 -2.80 -5.79
CA ASP A 197 -19.28 -1.52 -6.22
C ASP A 197 -18.42 -0.89 -7.34
N SER A 198 -18.88 -1.07 -8.58
CA SER A 198 -18.19 -0.57 -9.77
C SER A 198 -18.17 0.97 -9.87
N ILE A 199 -19.12 1.66 -9.24
CA ILE A 199 -19.18 3.13 -9.23
C ILE A 199 -18.14 3.66 -8.25
N GLU A 200 -18.14 3.13 -7.02
CA GLU A 200 -17.16 3.51 -5.99
C GLU A 200 -15.74 3.19 -6.47
N ALA A 201 -15.51 2.00 -7.02
CA ALA A 201 -14.20 1.60 -7.53
C ALA A 201 -13.67 2.55 -8.63
N ASN A 202 -14.53 3.01 -9.54
CA ASN A 202 -14.14 3.98 -10.57
C ASN A 202 -13.80 5.36 -10.00
N GLN A 203 -14.55 5.83 -9.01
CA GLN A 203 -14.26 7.09 -8.31
C GLN A 203 -12.91 7.01 -7.58
N LEU A 204 -12.67 5.91 -6.86
CA LEU A 204 -11.40 5.64 -6.17
C LEU A 204 -10.24 5.55 -7.17
N ALA A 205 -10.39 4.84 -8.28
CA ALA A 205 -9.37 4.73 -9.32
C ALA A 205 -9.02 6.10 -9.95
N SER A 206 -10.02 6.96 -10.13
CA SER A 206 -9.82 8.34 -10.62
C SER A 206 -9.05 9.19 -9.60
N ALA A 207 -9.39 9.09 -8.31
CA ALA A 207 -8.67 9.77 -7.24
C ALA A 207 -7.22 9.31 -7.14
N VAL A 208 -6.98 7.98 -7.18
CA VAL A 208 -5.65 7.38 -7.22
C VAL A 208 -4.83 7.95 -8.38
N LYS A 209 -5.39 7.97 -9.59
CA LYS A 209 -4.71 8.49 -10.78
C LYS A 209 -4.35 9.97 -10.66
N ALA A 210 -5.21 10.77 -10.05
CA ALA A 210 -4.93 12.19 -9.81
C ALA A 210 -3.75 12.37 -8.84
N TYR A 211 -3.74 11.64 -7.72
CA TYR A 211 -2.66 11.77 -6.73
C TYR A 211 -1.33 11.16 -7.18
N VAL A 212 -1.34 10.12 -8.03
CA VAL A 212 -0.13 9.66 -8.71
C VAL A 212 0.49 10.81 -9.51
N ARG A 213 -0.30 11.49 -10.34
CA ARG A 213 0.18 12.64 -11.13
C ARG A 213 0.69 13.77 -10.23
N ASN A 214 0.00 14.06 -9.14
CA ASN A 214 0.46 15.11 -8.24
C ASN A 214 1.83 14.78 -7.65
N ILE A 215 2.10 13.51 -7.30
CA ILE A 215 3.42 13.07 -6.83
C ILE A 215 4.46 13.15 -7.94
N GLU A 216 4.14 12.71 -9.16
CA GLU A 216 5.03 12.78 -10.34
C GLU A 216 5.39 14.22 -10.73
N GLN A 217 4.50 15.18 -10.46
CA GLN A 217 4.72 16.61 -10.69
C GLN A 217 5.48 17.30 -9.58
N LEU A 218 5.70 16.65 -8.43
CA LEU A 218 6.63 17.18 -7.44
C LEU A 218 8.02 17.10 -8.09
N GLU A 219 8.66 18.25 -8.28
CA GLU A 219 10.05 18.37 -8.72
C GLU A 219 10.99 17.80 -7.63
N LEU A 220 10.93 16.49 -7.44
CA LEU A 220 11.87 15.76 -6.61
C LEU A 220 13.22 15.83 -7.31
N ASP A 221 14.28 16.11 -6.56
CA ASP A 221 15.67 16.15 -7.05
C ASP A 221 15.96 14.93 -7.95
N ASP A 222 16.59 15.16 -9.12
CA ASP A 222 16.83 14.17 -10.19
C ASP A 222 17.42 12.84 -9.68
N LYS A 223 18.16 12.88 -8.56
CA LYS A 223 18.67 11.67 -7.90
C LYS A 223 17.58 10.71 -7.43
N TYR A 224 16.34 11.17 -7.32
CA TYR A 224 15.13 10.42 -6.95
C TYR A 224 14.21 10.12 -8.14
N VAL A 225 14.45 10.67 -9.34
CA VAL A 225 13.50 10.63 -10.49
C VAL A 225 13.71 9.42 -11.42
N SER A 226 14.80 8.66 -11.24
CA SER A 226 15.09 7.44 -12.02
C SER A 226 14.29 6.19 -11.56
N LEU A 227 13.05 6.37 -11.10
CA LEU A 227 12.16 5.35 -10.49
C LEU A 227 11.22 4.66 -11.49
#